data_AF-A0A7W0JR76-F1
#
_entry.id   AF-A0A7W0JR76-F1
#
_cell.length_a   1.000
_cell.length_b   1.000
_cell.length_c   1.000
_cell.angle_alpha   90.00
_cell.angle_beta   90.00
_cell.angle_gamma   90.00
#
_symmetry.space_group_name_H-M   'P 1'
#
loop_
_entity.id
_entity.type
_entity.pdbx_description
1 polymer ?
#
loop_
_entity_poly.entity_id
_entity_poly.type
_entity_poly.pdbx_seq_one_letter_code
_entity_poly.pdbx_strand_id
1 'polypeptide(L)'
;MRHVIARHRAEIRDLSLQDKLDLATKLIGSGYGEQKSVALHVLEPISSCFMPDRFDVLDGLIRGLHGWSKIDSFTGSLLRDVLERHPKELVKLVRQWNSDSDLWMRRASVVLFTRKVALSGRYNDVALEHCENLKHDAEDLVLKGVGWSLKDLMRSDKKRILEYVISLREQGVSSVVTLYALRDTKGDERARILGRR
;
A
#
# COMPACT_ATOMS: atom_id res chain seq x y z
N MET A 1 -15.89 -1.30 17.24
CA MET A 1 -15.52 -0.35 16.16
C MET A 1 -16.69 0.03 15.25
N ARG A 2 -17.28 -0.88 14.45
CA ARG A 2 -18.40 -0.55 13.54
C ARG A 2 -19.59 0.11 14.23
N HIS A 3 -19.93 -0.34 15.43
CA HIS A 3 -21.00 0.25 16.24
C HIS A 3 -20.71 1.71 16.65
N VAL A 4 -19.45 2.04 16.97
CA VAL A 4 -19.04 3.41 17.35
C VAL A 4 -19.14 4.35 16.14
N ILE A 5 -18.63 3.91 14.99
CA ILE A 5 -18.71 4.69 13.74
C ILE A 5 -20.19 4.89 13.34
N ALA A 6 -21.01 3.85 13.44
CA ALA A 6 -22.44 3.93 13.13
C ALA A 6 -23.16 4.92 14.05
N ARG A 7 -22.85 4.88 15.36
CA ARG A 7 -23.44 5.77 16.37
C ARG A 7 -23.12 7.25 16.10
N HIS A 8 -21.87 7.57 15.76
CA HIS A 8 -21.42 8.94 15.55
C HIS A 8 -21.40 9.38 14.08
N ARG A 9 -22.05 8.63 13.17
CA ARG A 9 -21.97 8.87 11.73
C ARG A 9 -22.50 10.24 11.32
N ALA A 10 -23.61 10.68 11.90
CA ALA A 10 -24.21 11.97 11.60
C ALA A 10 -23.29 13.12 12.06
N GLU A 11 -22.82 13.06 13.31
CA GLU A 11 -21.88 14.02 13.88
C GLU A 11 -20.62 14.14 13.04
N ILE A 12 -19.98 13.01 12.70
CA ILE A 12 -18.76 12.99 11.86
C ILE A 12 -19.04 13.58 10.47
N ARG A 13 -20.20 13.29 9.87
CA ARG A 13 -20.54 13.81 8.54
C ARG A 13 -20.68 15.33 8.56
N ASP A 14 -21.29 15.86 9.61
CA ASP A 14 -21.64 17.27 9.72
C ASP A 14 -20.45 18.15 10.14
N LEU A 15 -19.33 17.54 10.57
CA LEU A 15 -18.05 18.24 10.77
C LEU A 15 -17.54 18.94 9.51
N SER A 16 -16.92 20.11 9.70
CA SER A 16 -16.21 20.80 8.63
C SER A 16 -15.03 19.96 8.11
N LEU A 17 -14.49 20.33 6.95
CA LEU A 17 -13.29 19.68 6.43
C LEU A 17 -12.12 19.75 7.42
N GLN A 18 -11.91 20.92 8.03
CA GLN A 18 -10.83 21.14 8.98
C GLN A 18 -11.04 20.30 10.25
N ASP A 19 -12.26 20.27 10.78
CA ASP A 19 -12.56 19.48 11.98
C ASP A 19 -12.38 17.98 11.74
N LYS A 20 -12.69 17.48 10.54
CA LYS A 20 -12.44 16.08 10.15
C LYS A 20 -10.94 15.77 10.13
N LEU A 21 -10.13 16.65 9.57
CA LEU A 21 -8.67 16.50 9.56
C LEU A 21 -8.09 16.54 10.97
N ASP A 22 -8.51 17.49 11.79
CA ASP A 22 -8.05 17.64 13.17
C ASP A 22 -8.44 16.43 14.03
N LEU A 23 -9.67 15.94 13.87
CA LEU A 23 -10.15 14.72 14.54
C LEU A 23 -9.33 13.50 14.11
N ALA A 24 -9.13 13.30 12.81
CA ALA A 24 -8.35 12.17 12.30
C ALA A 24 -6.90 12.22 12.80
N THR A 25 -6.29 13.40 12.80
CA THR A 25 -4.91 13.61 13.27
C THR A 25 -4.79 13.25 14.76
N LYS A 26 -5.72 13.73 15.61
CA LYS A 26 -5.76 13.39 17.04
C LYS A 26 -5.93 11.89 17.27
N LEU A 27 -6.84 11.25 16.55
CA LEU A 27 -7.09 9.81 16.66
C LEU A 27 -5.87 8.98 16.20
N ILE A 28 -5.15 9.43 15.19
CA ILE A 28 -3.90 8.79 14.73
C ILE A 28 -2.81 8.89 15.80
N GLY A 29 -2.66 10.07 16.42
CA GLY A 29 -1.69 10.32 17.49
C GLY A 29 -2.02 9.69 18.85
N SER A 30 -3.19 9.06 19.01
CA SER A 30 -3.68 8.57 20.30
C SER A 30 -2.94 7.36 20.89
N GLY A 31 -2.15 6.64 20.08
CA GLY A 31 -1.54 5.36 20.47
C GLY A 31 -2.46 4.14 20.39
N TYR A 32 -3.78 4.32 20.24
CA TYR A 32 -4.75 3.21 20.21
C TYR A 32 -5.08 2.77 18.78
N GLY A 33 -4.87 1.49 18.48
CA GLY A 33 -5.09 0.94 17.14
C GLY A 33 -6.52 1.06 16.64
N GLU A 34 -7.50 0.98 17.54
CA GLU A 34 -8.92 1.13 17.24
C GLU A 34 -9.27 2.57 16.84
N GLN A 35 -8.64 3.55 17.48
CA GLN A 35 -8.83 4.97 17.18
C GLN A 35 -8.21 5.32 15.82
N LYS A 36 -7.03 4.78 15.50
CA LYS A 36 -6.44 4.90 14.15
C LYS A 36 -7.40 4.39 13.08
N SER A 37 -8.07 3.26 13.31
CA SER A 37 -9.07 2.74 12.36
C SER A 37 -10.30 3.65 12.23
N VAL A 38 -10.74 4.32 13.30
CA VAL A 38 -11.80 5.35 13.20
C VAL A 38 -11.30 6.53 12.37
N ALA A 39 -10.06 7.00 12.58
CA ALA A 39 -9.47 8.07 11.79
C ALA A 39 -9.50 7.78 10.29
N LEU A 40 -9.19 6.54 9.88
CA LEU A 40 -9.26 6.15 8.47
C LEU A 40 -10.67 6.30 7.87
N HIS A 41 -11.71 6.00 8.65
CA HIS A 41 -13.10 6.20 8.20
C HIS A 41 -13.50 7.68 8.15
N VAL A 42 -12.90 8.53 8.99
CA VAL A 42 -13.10 9.98 8.95
C VAL A 42 -12.44 10.60 7.72
N LEU A 43 -11.27 10.10 7.32
CA LEU A 43 -10.49 10.60 6.18
C LEU A 43 -11.04 10.17 4.81
N GLU A 44 -11.60 8.97 4.70
CA GLU A 44 -12.04 8.40 3.42
C GLU A 44 -12.99 9.32 2.60
N PRO A 45 -14.04 9.92 3.19
CA PRO A 45 -14.96 10.80 2.44
C PRO A 45 -14.34 12.12 1.98
N ILE A 46 -13.22 12.53 2.57
CA ILE A 46 -12.53 13.79 2.26
C ILE A 46 -11.26 13.58 1.44
N SER A 47 -11.11 12.42 0.77
CA SER A 47 -9.93 12.12 -0.04
C SER A 47 -9.62 13.16 -1.12
N SER A 48 -10.64 13.87 -1.61
CA SER A 48 -10.51 14.95 -2.58
C SER A 48 -9.83 16.21 -2.04
N CYS A 49 -9.68 16.37 -0.72
CA CYS A 49 -9.00 17.54 -0.15
C CYS A 49 -7.48 17.46 -0.23
N PHE A 50 -6.91 16.26 -0.44
CA PHE A 50 -5.47 16.06 -0.55
C PHE A 50 -4.99 16.41 -1.96
N MET A 51 -4.93 17.71 -2.22
CA MET A 51 -4.25 18.31 -3.36
C MET A 51 -2.72 18.26 -3.14
N PRO A 52 -1.90 18.42 -4.19
CA PRO A 52 -0.44 18.31 -4.08
C PRO A 52 0.21 19.23 -3.02
N ASP A 53 -0.37 20.40 -2.76
CA ASP A 53 0.06 21.34 -1.72
C ASP A 53 -0.21 20.86 -0.28
N ARG A 54 -0.99 19.79 -0.11
CA ARG A 54 -1.30 19.15 1.17
C ARG A 54 -0.65 17.78 1.33
N PHE A 55 0.29 17.42 0.48
CA PHE A 55 0.95 16.11 0.57
C PHE A 55 1.84 15.96 1.81
N ASP A 56 2.33 17.05 2.38
CA ASP A 56 3.02 17.02 3.68
C ASP A 56 2.08 16.58 4.81
N VAL A 57 0.80 16.98 4.74
CA VAL A 57 -0.22 16.51 5.69
C VAL A 57 -0.48 15.02 5.48
N LEU A 58 -0.54 14.57 4.22
CA LEU A 58 -0.73 13.15 3.90
C LEU A 58 0.45 12.29 4.41
N ASP A 59 1.68 12.77 4.24
CA ASP A 59 2.90 12.15 4.75
C ASP A 59 2.89 12.07 6.28
N GLY A 60 2.54 13.16 6.96
CA GLY A 60 2.40 13.17 8.42
C GLY A 60 1.36 12.18 8.94
N LEU A 61 0.20 12.08 8.27
CA LEU A 61 -0.86 11.14 8.65
C LEU A 61 -0.39 9.68 8.55
N ILE A 62 0.27 9.30 7.45
CA ILE A 62 0.71 7.91 7.26
C ILE A 62 1.84 7.54 8.22
N ARG A 63 2.76 8.46 8.55
CA ARG A 63 3.82 8.23 9.54
C ARG A 63 3.27 7.98 10.94
N GLY A 64 2.12 8.55 11.27
CA GLY A 64 1.42 8.25 12.51
C GLY A 64 0.75 6.86 12.53
N LEU A 65 0.66 6.16 11.40
CA LEU A 65 0.10 4.81 11.32
C LEU A 65 1.19 3.76 11.57
N HIS A 66 0.85 2.79 12.42
CA HIS A 66 1.72 1.64 12.68
C HIS A 66 0.90 0.35 12.57
N GLY A 67 1.53 -0.69 12.05
CA GLY A 67 0.91 -1.98 11.82
C GLY A 67 0.38 -2.14 10.40
N TRP A 68 0.67 -3.29 9.80
CA TRP A 68 0.35 -3.60 8.41
C TRP A 68 -1.12 -3.37 8.06
N SER A 69 -2.05 -3.71 8.97
CA SER A 69 -3.49 -3.53 8.71
C SER A 69 -3.89 -2.07 8.46
N LYS A 70 -3.24 -1.10 9.13
CA LYS A 70 -3.58 0.33 9.00
C LYS A 70 -2.98 0.90 7.72
N ILE A 71 -1.72 0.58 7.45
CA ILE A 71 -1.02 0.95 6.22
C ILE A 71 -1.74 0.39 5.00
N ASP A 72 -2.11 -0.88 5.02
CA ASP A 72 -2.79 -1.54 3.89
C ASP A 72 -4.21 -0.99 3.66
N SER A 73 -4.91 -0.59 4.73
CA SER A 73 -6.20 0.09 4.63
C SER A 73 -6.04 1.49 4.04
N PHE A 74 -5.10 2.28 4.56
CA PHE A 74 -4.84 3.65 4.10
C PHE A 74 -4.39 3.71 2.63
N THR A 75 -3.51 2.81 2.21
CA THR A 75 -3.07 2.66 0.82
C THR A 75 -4.19 2.15 -0.10
N GLY A 76 -5.01 1.22 0.38
CA GLY A 76 -6.09 0.61 -0.38
C GLY A 76 -7.35 1.48 -0.56
N SER A 77 -7.55 2.49 0.29
CA SER A 77 -8.64 3.47 0.19
C SER A 77 -8.13 4.87 -0.14
N LEU A 78 -7.70 5.64 0.86
CA LEU A 78 -7.40 7.07 0.74
C LEU A 78 -6.35 7.35 -0.33
N LEU A 79 -5.18 6.70 -0.24
CA LEU A 79 -4.07 6.94 -1.17
C LEU A 79 -4.38 6.47 -2.58
N ARG A 80 -5.17 5.40 -2.76
CA ARG A 80 -5.65 5.01 -4.08
C ARG A 80 -6.47 6.14 -4.71
N ASP A 81 -7.40 6.74 -3.95
CA ASP A 81 -8.24 7.82 -4.46
C ASP A 81 -7.42 9.10 -4.72
N VAL A 82 -6.39 9.37 -3.94
CA VAL A 82 -5.42 10.45 -4.21
C VAL A 82 -4.59 10.15 -5.46
N LEU A 83 -4.15 8.89 -5.66
CA LEU A 83 -3.40 8.45 -6.84
C LEU A 83 -4.21 8.66 -8.12
N GLU A 84 -5.52 8.41 -8.07
CA GLU A 84 -6.41 8.60 -9.21
C GLU A 84 -6.54 10.08 -9.61
N ARG A 85 -6.46 11.02 -8.65
CA ARG A 85 -6.59 12.46 -8.89
C ARG A 85 -5.26 13.13 -9.25
N HIS A 86 -4.18 12.74 -8.58
CA HIS A 86 -2.86 13.37 -8.68
C HIS A 86 -1.76 12.32 -8.92
N PRO A 87 -1.82 11.61 -10.07
CA PRO A 87 -0.97 10.44 -10.31
C PRO A 87 0.52 10.77 -10.34
N LYS A 88 0.90 11.90 -10.95
CA LYS A 88 2.32 12.27 -11.11
C LYS A 88 2.95 12.67 -9.78
N GLU A 89 2.25 13.51 -9.04
CA GLU A 89 2.69 14.07 -7.77
C GLU A 89 2.75 12.96 -6.72
N LEU A 90 1.73 12.09 -6.65
CA LEU A 90 1.70 11.05 -5.63
C LEU A 90 2.76 9.98 -5.91
N VAL A 91 2.98 9.59 -7.16
CA VAL A 91 4.09 8.67 -7.52
C VAL A 91 5.44 9.26 -7.11
N LYS A 92 5.64 10.58 -7.25
CA LYS A 92 6.88 11.24 -6.79
C LYS A 92 7.06 11.13 -5.27
N LEU A 93 6.00 11.35 -4.50
CA LEU A 93 6.05 11.20 -3.03
C LEU A 93 6.33 9.74 -2.65
N VAL A 94 5.62 8.80 -3.26
CA VAL A 94 5.74 7.36 -2.96
C VAL A 94 7.13 6.81 -3.29
N ARG A 95 7.80 7.35 -4.32
CA ARG A 95 9.22 7.06 -4.60
C ARG A 95 10.14 7.42 -3.45
N GLN A 96 9.87 8.50 -2.72
CA GLN A 96 10.66 8.87 -1.54
C GLN A 96 10.49 7.83 -0.43
N TRP A 97 9.24 7.40 -0.20
CA TRP A 97 8.91 6.37 0.80
C TRP A 97 9.58 5.02 0.53
N ASN A 98 9.82 4.68 -0.73
CA ASN A 98 10.45 3.43 -1.14
C ASN A 98 11.90 3.28 -0.64
N SER A 99 12.54 4.38 -0.21
CA SER A 99 13.89 4.39 0.38
C SER A 99 13.92 4.86 1.84
N ASP A 100 12.77 5.03 2.47
CA ASP A 100 12.66 5.60 3.81
C ASP A 100 13.18 4.62 4.88
N SER A 101 13.74 5.17 5.97
CA SER A 101 14.16 4.40 7.14
C SER A 101 13.00 3.67 7.84
N ASP A 102 11.78 4.20 7.79
CA ASP A 102 10.60 3.58 8.37
C ASP A 102 10.05 2.47 7.46
N LEU A 103 9.97 1.26 8.01
CA LEU A 103 9.46 0.07 7.32
C LEU A 103 8.02 0.25 6.83
N TRP A 104 7.19 1.05 7.52
CA TRP A 104 5.80 1.27 7.14
C TRP A 104 5.69 2.11 5.88
N MET A 105 6.61 3.06 5.69
CA MET A 105 6.71 3.89 4.49
C MET A 105 7.18 3.04 3.30
N ARG A 106 8.21 2.21 3.50
CA ARG A 106 8.66 1.24 2.47
C ARG A 106 7.54 0.26 2.10
N ARG A 107 6.82 -0.30 3.08
CA ARG A 107 5.66 -1.16 2.82
C ARG A 107 4.56 -0.41 2.07
N ALA A 108 4.22 0.81 2.47
CA ALA A 108 3.21 1.61 1.79
C ALA A 108 3.56 1.82 0.31
N SER A 109 4.85 2.01 0.01
CA SER A 109 5.31 2.25 -1.36
C SER A 109 4.99 1.10 -2.32
N VAL A 110 5.06 -0.15 -1.87
CA VAL A 110 4.75 -1.32 -2.70
C VAL A 110 3.28 -1.73 -2.62
N VAL A 111 2.65 -1.59 -1.45
CA VAL A 111 1.25 -2.03 -1.24
C VAL A 111 0.24 -1.09 -1.92
N LEU A 112 0.59 0.18 -2.16
CA LEU A 112 -0.22 1.07 -2.99
C LEU A 112 -0.51 0.46 -4.37
N PHE A 113 0.44 -0.25 -4.96
CA PHE A 113 0.33 -0.89 -6.26
C PHE A 113 -0.22 -2.31 -6.17
N THR A 114 -1.23 -2.53 -5.32
CA THR A 114 -1.97 -3.81 -5.19
C THR A 114 -3.42 -3.65 -5.63
N ARG A 115 -4.19 -4.75 -5.62
CA ARG A 115 -5.65 -4.77 -5.80
C ARG A 115 -6.10 -4.04 -7.08
N LYS A 116 -6.91 -2.97 -6.94
CA LYS A 116 -7.46 -2.19 -8.05
C LYS A 116 -6.37 -1.46 -8.83
N VAL A 117 -5.32 -0.99 -8.15
CA VAL A 117 -4.21 -0.27 -8.80
C VAL A 117 -3.43 -1.22 -9.71
N ALA A 118 -3.05 -2.40 -9.19
CA ALA A 118 -2.39 -3.44 -9.97
C ALA A 118 -3.25 -3.93 -11.17
N LEU A 119 -4.54 -4.15 -10.93
CA LEU A 119 -5.48 -4.61 -11.97
C LEU A 119 -5.59 -3.61 -13.13
N SER A 120 -5.39 -2.32 -12.88
CA SER A 120 -5.44 -1.30 -13.92
C SER A 120 -4.29 -1.38 -14.94
N GLY A 121 -3.18 -2.04 -14.60
CA GLY A 121 -1.99 -2.15 -15.46
C GLY A 121 -1.20 -0.84 -15.63
N ARG A 122 -1.76 0.31 -15.24
CA ARG A 122 -1.19 1.66 -15.51
C ARG A 122 0.13 1.94 -14.79
N TYR A 123 0.41 1.22 -13.71
CA TYR A 123 1.54 1.51 -12.82
C TYR A 123 2.50 0.33 -12.70
N ASN A 124 2.46 -0.64 -13.61
CA ASN A 124 3.30 -1.84 -13.53
C ASN A 124 4.79 -1.49 -13.50
N ASP A 125 5.23 -0.50 -14.29
CA ASP A 125 6.64 -0.07 -14.32
C ASP A 125 7.07 0.54 -12.98
N VAL A 126 6.25 1.43 -12.41
CA VAL A 126 6.52 2.05 -11.09
C VAL A 126 6.53 1.00 -9.98
N ALA A 127 5.58 0.07 -10.02
CA ALA A 127 5.49 -1.00 -9.04
C ALA A 127 6.71 -1.95 -9.11
N LEU A 128 7.17 -2.30 -10.32
CA LEU A 128 8.37 -3.09 -10.52
C LEU A 128 9.64 -2.36 -10.06
N GLU A 129 9.76 -1.06 -10.34
CA GLU A 129 10.83 -0.21 -9.81
C GLU A 129 10.89 -0.29 -8.27
N HIS A 130 9.74 -0.15 -7.60
CA HIS A 130 9.69 -0.22 -6.14
C HIS A 130 9.96 -1.61 -5.58
N CYS A 131 9.51 -2.66 -6.27
CA CYS A 131 9.80 -4.05 -5.91
C CYS A 131 11.29 -4.36 -6.05
N GLU A 132 11.93 -3.87 -7.11
CA GLU A 132 13.37 -4.07 -7.36
C GLU A 132 14.22 -3.47 -6.25
N ASN A 133 13.90 -2.24 -5.82
CA ASN A 133 14.62 -1.56 -4.74
C ASN A 133 14.45 -2.27 -3.38
N LEU A 134 13.32 -2.94 -3.14
CA LEU A 134 12.97 -3.56 -1.86
C LEU A 134 13.07 -5.09 -1.84
N LYS A 135 13.53 -5.72 -2.92
CA LYS A 135 13.60 -7.20 -3.00
C LYS A 135 14.52 -7.84 -1.96
N HIS A 136 15.44 -7.06 -1.39
CA HIS A 136 16.38 -7.47 -0.34
C HIS A 136 16.16 -6.72 0.99
N ASP A 137 14.98 -6.15 1.22
CA ASP A 137 14.68 -5.48 2.49
C ASP A 137 14.87 -6.43 3.69
N ALA A 138 15.37 -5.90 4.80
CA ALA A 138 15.58 -6.67 6.03
C ALA A 138 14.25 -7.04 6.72
N GLU A 139 13.18 -6.28 6.45
CA GLU A 139 11.90 -6.44 7.13
C GLU A 139 10.98 -7.40 6.38
N ASP A 140 10.62 -8.52 7.02
CA ASP A 140 9.71 -9.54 6.45
C ASP A 140 8.35 -8.95 6.05
N LEU A 141 7.86 -7.94 6.78
CA LEU A 141 6.63 -7.23 6.43
C LEU A 141 6.78 -6.40 5.13
N VAL A 142 7.96 -5.88 4.82
CA VAL A 142 8.21 -5.19 3.54
C VAL A 142 8.30 -6.23 2.43
N LEU A 143 9.05 -7.32 2.62
CA LEU A 143 9.17 -8.42 1.65
C LEU A 143 7.81 -9.05 1.29
N LYS A 144 6.93 -9.24 2.26
CA LYS A 144 5.54 -9.67 2.01
C LYS A 144 4.74 -8.65 1.21
N GLY A 145 5.02 -7.35 1.39
CA GLY A 145 4.45 -6.28 0.57
C GLY A 145 4.91 -6.37 -0.89
N VAL A 146 6.20 -6.58 -1.12
CA VAL A 146 6.80 -6.81 -2.45
C VAL A 146 6.14 -8.03 -3.12
N GLY A 147 6.14 -9.17 -2.44
CA GLY A 147 5.53 -10.40 -2.95
C GLY A 147 4.04 -10.23 -3.27
N TRP A 148 3.29 -9.48 -2.45
CA TRP A 148 1.89 -9.19 -2.74
C TRP A 148 1.71 -8.30 -3.96
N SER A 149 2.50 -7.23 -4.10
CA SER A 149 2.44 -6.36 -5.28
C SER A 149 2.67 -7.19 -6.54
N LEU A 150 3.74 -7.99 -6.60
CA LEU A 150 4.03 -8.87 -7.74
C LEU A 150 2.88 -9.86 -8.03
N LYS A 151 2.32 -10.49 -7.00
CA LYS A 151 1.17 -11.39 -7.14
C LYS A 151 -0.01 -10.71 -7.82
N ASP A 152 -0.34 -9.49 -7.39
CA ASP A 152 -1.48 -8.75 -7.93
C ASP A 152 -1.18 -8.15 -9.32
N LEU A 153 0.07 -7.78 -9.62
CA LEU A 153 0.49 -7.30 -10.95
C LEU A 153 0.35 -8.40 -12.02
N MET A 154 0.49 -9.69 -11.66
CA MET A 154 0.24 -10.79 -12.60
C MET A 154 -1.18 -10.81 -13.17
N ARG A 155 -2.14 -10.10 -12.54
CA ARG A 155 -3.52 -10.01 -13.03
C ARG A 155 -3.67 -9.11 -14.25
N SER A 156 -2.76 -8.15 -14.44
CA SER A 156 -2.75 -7.24 -15.59
C SER A 156 -1.63 -7.57 -16.58
N ASP A 157 -0.51 -8.13 -16.12
CA ASP A 157 0.63 -8.48 -16.96
C ASP A 157 1.28 -9.80 -16.50
N LYS A 158 0.55 -10.92 -16.67
CA LYS A 158 0.98 -12.23 -16.14
C LYS A 158 2.37 -12.61 -16.64
N LYS A 159 2.62 -12.49 -17.94
CA LYS A 159 3.84 -13.00 -18.58
C LYS A 159 5.08 -12.29 -18.04
N ARG A 160 5.11 -10.95 -18.13
CA ARG A 160 6.26 -10.13 -17.72
C ARG A 160 6.57 -10.30 -16.23
N ILE A 161 5.52 -10.28 -15.40
CA ILE A 161 5.69 -10.36 -13.94
C ILE A 161 6.15 -11.76 -13.53
N LEU A 162 5.67 -12.82 -14.20
CA LEU A 162 6.13 -14.18 -13.95
C LEU A 162 7.60 -14.38 -14.32
N GLU A 163 8.02 -13.85 -15.47
CA GLU A 163 9.43 -13.84 -15.91
C GLU A 163 10.31 -13.12 -14.88
N TYR A 164 9.86 -11.96 -14.36
CA TYR A 164 10.56 -11.26 -13.29
C TYR A 164 10.62 -12.06 -11.99
N VAL A 165 9.54 -12.71 -11.57
CA VAL A 165 9.55 -13.57 -10.37
C VAL A 165 10.49 -14.76 -10.51
N ILE A 166 10.60 -15.35 -11.71
CA ILE A 166 11.58 -16.40 -12.00
C ILE A 166 13.00 -15.84 -11.85
N SER A 167 13.31 -14.68 -12.42
CA SER A 167 14.65 -14.09 -12.31
C SER A 167 15.02 -13.72 -10.86
N LEU A 168 14.05 -13.30 -10.04
CA LEU A 168 14.27 -13.10 -8.59
C LEU A 168 14.69 -14.40 -7.90
N ARG A 169 14.09 -15.54 -8.28
CA ARG A 169 14.47 -16.85 -7.71
C ARG A 169 15.90 -17.24 -8.11
N GLU A 170 16.25 -17.06 -9.38
CA GLU A 170 17.60 -17.33 -9.91
C GLU A 170 18.66 -16.43 -9.26
N GLN A 171 18.29 -15.22 -8.84
CA GLN A 171 19.15 -14.30 -8.06
C GLN A 171 19.25 -14.67 -6.57
N GLY A 172 18.55 -15.70 -6.09
CA GLY A 172 18.55 -16.07 -4.68
C GLY A 172 17.77 -15.11 -3.77
N VAL A 173 16.83 -14.32 -4.31
CA VAL A 173 15.95 -13.45 -3.51
C VAL A 173 15.10 -14.29 -2.55
N SER A 174 14.84 -13.73 -1.36
CA SER A 174 14.10 -14.39 -0.29
C SER A 174 12.84 -15.11 -0.78
N SER A 175 12.66 -16.34 -0.29
CA SER A 175 11.47 -17.16 -0.59
C SER A 175 10.18 -16.50 -0.07
N VAL A 176 10.28 -15.58 0.90
CA VAL A 176 9.15 -14.75 1.34
C VAL A 176 8.55 -13.97 0.16
N VAL A 177 9.38 -13.35 -0.67
CA VAL A 177 8.92 -12.61 -1.85
C VAL A 177 8.38 -13.57 -2.90
N THR A 178 9.21 -14.54 -3.30
CA THR A 178 8.92 -15.35 -4.50
C THR A 178 7.78 -16.34 -4.27
N LEU A 179 7.65 -16.95 -3.09
CA LEU A 179 6.53 -17.85 -2.79
C LEU A 179 5.22 -17.09 -2.60
N TYR A 180 5.26 -15.88 -2.04
CA TYR A 180 4.09 -15.03 -1.90
C TYR A 180 3.61 -14.52 -3.26
N ALA A 181 4.53 -14.11 -4.14
CA ALA A 181 4.24 -13.73 -5.52
C ALA A 181 3.56 -14.84 -6.32
N LEU A 182 3.95 -16.10 -6.08
CA LEU A 182 3.39 -17.28 -6.76
C LEU A 182 2.15 -17.85 -6.07
N ARG A 183 1.60 -17.21 -5.01
CA ARG A 183 0.53 -17.80 -4.19
C ARG A 183 -0.70 -18.23 -5.00
N ASP A 184 -1.02 -17.49 -6.06
CA ASP A 184 -2.18 -17.76 -6.91
C ASP A 184 -1.83 -18.63 -8.15
N THR A 185 -0.54 -18.91 -8.38
CA THR A 185 -0.04 -19.82 -9.43
C THR A 185 -0.17 -21.27 -8.95
N LYS A 186 -0.79 -22.15 -9.75
CA LYS A 186 -1.12 -23.54 -9.37
C LYS A 186 -0.64 -24.57 -10.41
N GLY A 187 -0.68 -25.85 -10.02
CA GLY A 187 -0.42 -26.98 -10.90
C GLY A 187 0.99 -27.00 -11.52
N ASP A 188 1.08 -27.50 -12.75
CA ASP A 188 2.34 -27.72 -13.47
C ASP A 188 3.11 -26.43 -13.75
N GLU A 189 2.43 -25.29 -13.89
CA GLU A 189 3.08 -23.98 -14.01
C GLU A 189 3.88 -23.67 -12.73
N ARG A 190 3.27 -23.85 -11.55
CA ARG A 190 3.96 -23.67 -10.28
C ARG A 190 5.11 -24.65 -10.11
N ALA A 191 4.90 -25.94 -10.42
CA ALA A 191 5.94 -26.96 -10.29
C ALA A 191 7.16 -26.64 -11.16
N ARG A 192 6.95 -26.25 -12.42
CA ARG A 192 8.04 -25.85 -13.34
C ARG A 192 8.83 -24.65 -12.81
N ILE A 193 8.15 -23.64 -12.27
CA ILE A 193 8.82 -22.45 -11.72
C ILE A 193 9.64 -22.78 -10.48
N LEU A 194 9.10 -23.61 -9.58
CA LEU A 194 9.79 -23.99 -8.36
C LEU A 194 11.01 -24.88 -8.61
N GLY A 195 11.01 -25.63 -9.71
CA GLY A 195 12.14 -26.46 -10.16
C GLY A 195 13.29 -25.68 -10.80
N ARG A 196 13.08 -24.43 -11.19
CA ARG A 196 14.15 -23.51 -11.62
C ARG A 196 14.82 -22.91 -10.38
N ARG A 197 16.09 -23.24 -10.19
CA ARG A 197 16.97 -22.70 -9.14
C ARG A 197 18.10 -21.94 -9.79
#